data_AF-A0A800F3P4-F1
#
_entry.id   AF-A0A800F3P4-F1
#
_cell.length_a   1.000
_cell.length_b   1.000
_cell.length_c   1.000
_cell.angle_alpha   90.00
_cell.angle_beta   90.00
_cell.angle_gamma   90.00
#
_symmetry.space_group_name_H-M   'P 1'
#
loop_
_entity.id
_entity.type
_entity.pdbx_description
1 polymer ?
#
loop_
_entity_poly.entity_id
_entity_poly.type
_entity_poly.pdbx_seq_one_letter_code
_entity_poly.pdbx_strand_id
1 'polypeptide(L)'
;MHREVLVLRYWEGLSYREVAPITGCSVGTVGGATIGNVLALTMPLIAVTGVLSVLIATVSTVGVFLRLRTASLAEIQVRLAALEQMLLEGEVR
;
A
#
# COMPACT_ATOMS: atom_id res chain seq x y z
N MET A 1 7.11 -28.83 21.10
CA MET A 1 8.21 -28.18 21.84
C MET A 1 9.52 -28.05 21.01
N HIS A 2 9.49 -27.73 19.71
CA HIS A 2 10.74 -27.57 18.91
C HIS A 2 10.86 -26.22 18.18
N ARG A 3 9.76 -25.50 17.97
CA ARG A 3 9.76 -24.25 17.18
C ARG A 3 10.37 -23.07 17.93
N GLU A 4 10.19 -23.00 19.25
CA GLU A 4 10.64 -21.85 20.06
C GLU A 4 12.14 -21.90 20.37
N VAL A 5 12.70 -23.10 20.55
CA VAL A 5 14.14 -23.30 20.84
C VAL A 5 15.01 -22.92 19.64
N LEU A 6 14.54 -23.19 18.42
CA LEU A 6 15.23 -22.85 17.17
C LEU A 6 15.33 -21.33 16.94
N VAL A 7 14.28 -20.59 17.30
CA VAL A 7 14.24 -19.12 17.16
C VAL A 7 15.11 -18.45 18.23
N LEU A 8 15.09 -18.96 19.47
CA LEU A 8 15.93 -18.45 20.57
C LEU A 8 17.42 -18.68 20.31
N ARG A 9 17.83 -19.86 19.80
CA ARG A 9 19.25 -20.13 19.54
C ARG A 9 19.82 -19.35 18.34
N TYR A 10 19.02 -19.05 17.31
CA TYR A 10 19.48 -18.15 16.23
C TYR A 10 19.73 -16.73 16.73
N TRP A 11 18.89 -16.25 17.66
CA TRP A 11 19.06 -14.93 18.31
C TRP A 11 20.29 -14.85 19.22
N GLU A 12 20.78 -15.97 19.73
CA GLU A 12 22.04 -16.07 20.50
C GLU A 12 23.32 -16.13 19.62
N GLY A 13 23.19 -15.99 18.29
CA GLY A 13 24.33 -15.98 17.37
C GLY A 13 24.85 -17.37 16.99
N LEU A 14 24.11 -18.44 17.27
CA LEU A 14 24.47 -19.79 16.84
C LEU A 14 24.29 -19.94 15.33
N SER A 15 25.29 -20.50 14.65
CA SER A 15 25.23 -20.74 13.21
C SER A 15 24.31 -21.92 12.88
N TYR A 16 23.70 -21.93 11.69
CA TYR A 16 22.85 -23.03 11.23
C TYR A 16 23.54 -24.41 11.27
N ARG A 17 24.88 -24.46 11.20
CA ARG A 17 25.67 -25.70 11.31
C ARG A 17 25.71 -26.27 12.72
N GLU A 18 25.56 -25.43 13.74
CA GLU A 18 25.56 -25.84 15.15
C GLU A 18 24.16 -26.30 15.58
N VAL A 19 23.12 -25.74 14.96
CA VAL A 19 21.71 -26.06 15.25
C VAL A 19 21.24 -27.34 14.55
N ALA A 20 21.71 -27.60 13.33
CA ALA A 20 21.40 -28.79 12.55
C ALA A 20 21.61 -30.12 13.32
N PRO A 21 22.77 -30.40 13.94
CA PRO A 21 22.99 -31.65 14.67
C PRO A 21 22.14 -31.78 15.94
N ILE A 22 21.85 -30.67 16.64
CA ILE A 22 21.02 -30.66 17.87
C ILE A 22 19.57 -31.02 17.55
N THR A 23 19.09 -30.60 16.38
CA THR A 23 17.72 -30.83 15.92
C THR A 23 17.57 -32.11 15.08
N GLY A 24 18.67 -32.83 14.82
CA GLY A 24 18.68 -34.00 13.95
C GLY A 24 18.30 -33.69 12.49
N CYS A 25 18.35 -32.41 12.08
CA CYS A 25 17.89 -31.94 10.78
C CYS A 25 19.04 -31.46 9.90
N SER A 26 18.85 -31.44 8.58
CA SER A 26 19.85 -30.87 7.67
C SER A 26 19.93 -29.35 7.83
N VAL A 27 21.10 -28.76 7.56
CA VAL A 27 21.32 -27.29 7.58
C VAL A 27 20.33 -26.57 6.64
N GLY A 28 20.03 -27.17 5.48
CA GLY A 28 19.05 -26.63 4.53
C GLY A 28 17.63 -26.59 5.10
N THR A 29 17.23 -27.62 5.86
CA THR A 29 15.92 -27.68 6.53
C THR A 29 15.78 -26.58 7.59
N VAL A 30 16.84 -26.34 8.37
CA VAL A 30 16.86 -25.28 9.40
C VAL A 30 16.81 -23.89 8.76
N GLY A 31 17.58 -23.67 7.68
CA GLY A 31 17.53 -22.42 6.91
C GLY A 31 16.18 -22.17 6.24
N GLY A 32 15.57 -23.21 5.66
CA GLY A 32 14.24 -23.10 5.07
C GLY A 32 13.15 -22.74 6.09
N ALA A 33 13.19 -23.36 7.28
CA ALA A 33 12.23 -23.09 8.36
C ALA A 33 12.34 -21.67 8.90
N THR A 34 13.55 -21.11 8.97
CA THR A 34 13.78 -19.73 9.42
C THR A 34 13.26 -18.72 8.40
N ILE A 35 13.56 -18.90 7.10
CA ILE A 35 13.01 -18.06 6.03
C ILE A 35 11.48 -18.12 6.01
N GLY A 36 10.90 -19.31 6.13
CA GLY A 36 9.45 -19.50 6.19
C GLY A 36 8.80 -18.76 7.36
N ASN A 37 9.43 -18.77 8.54
CA ASN A 37 8.96 -18.00 9.70
C ASN A 37 9.06 -16.49 9.48
N VAL A 38 10.16 -15.99 8.92
CA VAL A 38 10.32 -14.55 8.64
C VAL A 38 9.27 -14.07 7.62
N LEU A 39 9.02 -14.85 6.57
CA LEU A 39 7.96 -14.57 5.61
C LEU A 39 6.59 -14.57 6.29
N ALA A 40 6.28 -15.57 7.10
CA ALA A 40 5.01 -15.64 7.82
C ALA A 40 4.80 -14.44 8.77
N LEU A 41 5.86 -13.95 9.42
CA LEU A 41 5.81 -12.77 10.28
C LEU A 41 5.65 -11.46 9.51
N THR A 42 6.20 -11.37 8.29
CA THR A 42 6.14 -10.16 7.45
C THR A 42 4.90 -10.10 6.55
N MET A 43 4.25 -11.24 6.26
CA MET A 43 2.99 -11.31 5.50
C MET A 43 1.90 -10.32 5.96
N PRO A 44 1.56 -10.19 7.26
CA PRO A 44 0.52 -9.24 7.68
C PRO A 44 0.90 -7.78 7.36
N LEU A 45 2.19 -7.42 7.46
CA LEU A 45 2.66 -6.08 7.12
C LEU A 45 2.50 -5.80 5.62
N ILE A 46 2.85 -6.76 4.77
CA ILE A 46 2.69 -6.67 3.31
C ILE A 46 1.20 -6.50 2.97
N ALA A 47 0.32 -7.29 3.59
CA ALA A 47 -1.11 -7.21 3.36
C ALA A 47 -1.67 -5.82 3.74
N VAL A 48 -1.35 -5.32 4.94
CA VAL A 48 -1.78 -4.00 5.40
C VAL A 48 -1.26 -2.89 4.48
N THR A 49 0.00 -2.95 4.10
CA THR A 49 0.61 -1.98 3.17
C THR A 49 -0.06 -1.99 1.81
N GLY A 50 -0.40 -3.18 1.30
CA GLY A 50 -1.15 -3.34 0.05
C GLY A 50 -2.56 -2.77 0.13
N VAL A 51 -3.28 -2.98 1.22
CA VAL A 51 -4.62 -2.39 1.40
C VAL A 51 -4.56 -0.87 1.50
N LEU A 52 -3.59 -0.33 2.26
CA LEU A 52 -3.37 1.10 2.38
C LEU A 52 -3.05 1.76 1.03
N SER A 53 -2.22 1.13 0.20
CA SER A 53 -1.86 1.67 -1.11
C SER A 53 -3.08 1.76 -2.04
N VAL A 54 -3.95 0.74 -2.04
CA VAL A 54 -5.20 0.75 -2.80
C VAL A 54 -6.15 1.83 -2.29
N LEU A 55 -6.27 1.98 -0.97
CA LEU A 55 -7.12 3.02 -0.38
C LEU A 55 -6.64 4.42 -0.77
N ILE A 56 -5.33 4.67 -0.67
CA ILE A 56 -4.75 5.96 -1.07
C ILE A 56 -4.96 6.22 -2.57
N ALA A 57 -4.75 5.19 -3.41
CA ALA A 57 -4.96 5.31 -4.85
C ALA A 57 -6.42 5.65 -5.21
N THR A 58 -7.39 5.00 -4.55
CA THR A 58 -8.82 5.27 -4.79
C THR A 58 -9.23 6.66 -4.34
N VAL A 59 -8.84 7.09 -3.13
CA VAL A 59 -9.10 8.44 -2.62
C VAL A 59 -8.44 9.50 -3.50
N SER A 60 -7.20 9.28 -3.92
CA SER A 60 -6.48 10.17 -4.84
C SER A 60 -7.22 10.30 -6.18
N THR A 61 -7.68 9.19 -6.74
CA THR A 61 -8.43 9.18 -8.01
C THR A 61 -9.72 9.97 -7.89
N VAL A 62 -10.51 9.74 -6.84
CA VAL A 62 -11.76 10.48 -6.59
C VAL A 62 -11.48 11.97 -6.38
N GLY A 63 -10.44 12.31 -5.61
CA GLY A 63 -10.05 13.70 -5.37
C GLY A 63 -9.70 14.45 -6.65
N VAL A 64 -8.93 13.83 -7.55
CA VAL A 64 -8.61 14.40 -8.86
C VAL A 64 -9.87 14.56 -9.72
N PHE A 65 -10.74 13.55 -9.75
CA PHE A 65 -12.01 13.63 -10.49
C PHE A 65 -12.90 14.77 -10.01
N LEU A 66 -13.04 14.94 -8.69
CA LEU A 66 -13.82 16.03 -8.11
C LEU A 66 -13.21 17.41 -8.40
N ARG A 67 -11.88 17.53 -8.37
CA ARG A 67 -11.19 18.77 -8.76
C ARG A 67 -11.43 19.11 -10.23
N LEU A 68 -11.35 18.14 -11.13
CA LEU A 68 -11.63 18.36 -12.55
C LEU A 68 -13.10 18.75 -12.79
N ARG A 69 -14.04 18.09 -12.10
CA ARG A 69 -15.47 18.42 -12.21
C ARG A 69 -15.77 19.82 -11.69
N THR A 70 -15.17 20.23 -10.58
CA THR A 70 -15.35 21.59 -10.02
C THR A 70 -14.74 22.66 -10.92
N ALA A 71 -13.56 22.41 -11.52
CA ALA A 71 -12.97 23.30 -12.51
C ALA A 71 -13.85 23.45 -13.77
N SER A 72 -14.39 22.34 -14.27
CA SER A 72 -15.29 22.35 -15.44
C SER A 72 -16.58 23.13 -15.16
N LEU A 73 -17.19 22.97 -13.99
CA LEU A 73 -18.38 23.75 -13.62
C LEU A 73 -18.07 25.26 -13.52
N ALA A 74 -16.93 25.62 -12.93
CA ALA A 74 -16.51 27.02 -12.84
C ALA A 74 -16.27 27.64 -14.22
N GLU A 75 -15.63 26.91 -15.14
CA GLU A 75 -15.43 27.37 -16.51
C GLU A 75 -16.76 27.60 -17.23
N ILE A 76 -17.72 26.68 -17.07
CA ILE A 76 -19.05 26.80 -17.68
C ILE A 76 -19.79 28.03 -17.12
N GLN A 77 -19.75 28.26 -15.81
CA GLN A 77 -20.37 29.43 -15.17
C GLN A 77 -19.81 30.74 -15.73
N VAL A 78 -18.50 30.83 -15.95
CA VAL A 78 -17.87 32.01 -16.54
C VAL A 78 -18.30 32.22 -18.00
N ARG A 79 -18.35 31.15 -18.81
CA ARG A 79 -18.81 31.24 -20.20
C ARG A 79 -20.27 31.65 -20.29
N LEU A 80 -21.12 31.12 -19.39
CA LEU A 80 -22.53 31.45 -19.34
C LEU A 80 -22.75 32.91 -18.96
N ALA A 81 -22.02 33.41 -17.95
CA ALA A 81 -22.08 34.82 -17.56
C ALA A 81 -21.65 35.76 -18.69
N ALA A 82 -20.61 35.38 -19.46
CA ALA A 82 -20.18 36.15 -20.63
C ALA A 82 -21.27 36.17 -21.74
N LEU A 83 -21.94 35.04 -21.98
CA LEU A 83 -23.07 34.95 -22.92
C LEU A 83 -24.26 35.80 -22.47
N GLU A 84 -24.60 35.78 -21.18
CA GLU A 84 -25.67 36.61 -20.61
C GLU A 84 -25.38 38.11 -20.80
N GLN A 85 -24.14 38.55 -20.62
CA GLN A 85 -23.75 39.94 -20.85
C GLN A 85 -23.88 40.36 -22.32
N MET A 86 -23.44 39.52 -23.27
CA MET A 86 -23.58 39.82 -24.69
C MET A 86 -25.06 39.93 -25.12
N LEU A 87 -25.92 39.12 -24.50
CA LEU A 87 -27.36 39.12 -24.77
C LEU A 87 -28.01 40.41 -24.22
N LEU A 88 -27.66 40.80 -22.99
CA LEU A 88 -28.13 42.06 -22.38
C LEU A 88 -27.65 43.30 -23.14
N GLU A 89 -26.41 43.32 -23.64
CA GLU A 89 -25.91 44.42 -24.48
C GLU A 89 -26.58 44.45 -25.85
N GLY A 90 -26.95 43.30 -26.40
CA GLY A 90 -27.64 43.16 -27.68
C GLY A 90 -29.11 43.59 -27.62
N GLU A 91 -29.79 43.40 -26.49
CA GLU A 91 -31.22 43.73 -26.31
C GLU A 91 -31.47 45.23 -26.08
N VAL A 92 -30.44 46.00 -25.71
CA VAL A 92 -30.53 47.47 -25.50
C VAL A 92 -30.34 48.27 -26.81
N ARG A 93 -30.19 47.59 -27.95
CA ARG A 93 -30.15 48.20 -29.30
C ARG A 93 -31.42 47.94 -30.09
#